data_AF-A0A6H2C1K3-F1
#
_entry.id   AF-A0A6H2C1K3-F1
#
_cell.length_a   1.000
_cell.length_b   1.000
_cell.length_c   1.000
_cell.angle_alpha   90.00
_cell.angle_beta   90.00
_cell.angle_gamma   90.00
#
_symmetry.space_group_name_H-M   'P 1'
#
loop_
_entity.id
_entity.type
_entity.pdbx_description
1 polymer ?
#
loop_
_entity_poly.entity_id
_entity_poly.type
_entity_poly.pdbx_seq_one_letter_code
_entity_poly.pdbx_strand_id
1 'polypeptide(L)'
;MDAEELLQKYAAGQRQFHSVNLRGIDLQGVNLSEIDFYNADLTGADLTGANIYGATFKNADLTGAIMPDGEVYQTPTDLEFGKPETPLTKEPKEINIMTRKVIRTDKAPAPVGPYNQAILASGQMLFVAGQIAIDPRLGDVVYTEDVVKQTEQVMRNIEAILTEAGATFADVVKTGVFLADMNDFAAVNAVYAKYFSEDTAPARACVEVSRLPKNVLVEIDCIAVIAS
;
A
#
# COMPACT_ATOMS: atom_id res chain seq x y z
N MET A 1 15.14 32.33 23.09
CA MET A 1 13.78 32.42 23.64
C MET A 1 13.61 31.22 24.53
N ASP A 2 13.02 31.38 25.71
CA ASP A 2 12.75 30.25 26.62
C ASP A 2 11.34 29.69 26.41
N ALA A 3 11.02 28.58 27.11
CA ALA A 3 9.74 27.91 26.99
C ALA A 3 8.57 28.77 27.49
N GLU A 4 8.77 29.56 28.54
CA GLU A 4 7.72 30.41 29.08
C GLU A 4 7.34 31.50 28.06
N GLU A 5 8.33 32.18 27.48
CA GLU A 5 8.13 33.20 26.45
C GLU A 5 7.46 32.62 25.20
N LEU A 6 7.87 31.43 24.75
CA LEU A 6 7.24 30.73 23.62
C LEU A 6 5.76 30.45 23.90
N LEU A 7 5.46 29.85 25.06
CA LEU A 7 4.11 29.41 25.40
C LEU A 7 3.17 30.61 25.65
N GLN A 8 3.66 31.70 26.25
CA GLN A 8 2.90 32.93 26.40
C GLN A 8 2.51 33.53 25.04
N LYS A 9 3.46 33.62 24.10
CA LYS A 9 3.19 34.11 22.74
C LYS A 9 2.23 33.19 21.99
N TYR A 10 2.41 31.88 22.13
CA TYR A 10 1.53 30.89 21.53
C TYR A 10 0.09 30.99 22.07
N ALA A 11 -0.06 31.17 23.39
CA ALA A 11 -1.35 31.38 24.05
C ALA A 11 -2.02 32.70 23.60
N ALA A 12 -1.24 33.72 23.25
CA ALA A 12 -1.72 34.96 22.65
C ALA A 12 -2.14 34.83 21.17
N GLY A 13 -2.08 33.63 20.59
CA GLY A 13 -2.48 33.34 19.21
C GLY A 13 -1.34 33.43 18.20
N GLN A 14 -0.10 33.72 18.63
CA GLN A 14 1.04 33.66 17.73
C GLN A 14 1.28 32.21 17.29
N ARG A 15 1.48 32.00 15.99
CA ARG A 15 1.84 30.70 15.42
C ARG A 15 3.18 30.71 14.71
N GLN A 16 3.65 31.89 14.29
CA GLN A 16 4.91 32.04 13.57
C GLN A 16 6.08 32.29 14.52
N PHE A 17 6.99 31.32 14.57
CA PHE A 17 8.22 31.33 15.35
C PHE A 17 9.39 30.99 14.43
N HIS A 18 9.59 31.82 13.40
CA HIS A 18 10.62 31.60 12.39
C HIS A 18 12.01 31.96 12.92
N SER A 19 13.02 31.16 12.56
CA SER A 19 14.45 31.44 12.85
C SER A 19 14.77 31.68 14.33
N VAL A 20 13.92 31.19 15.24
CA VAL A 20 14.13 31.31 16.68
C VAL A 20 15.15 30.27 17.16
N ASN A 21 15.93 30.62 18.19
CA ASN A 21 16.79 29.68 18.88
C ASN A 21 16.07 29.09 20.10
N LEU A 22 15.84 27.78 20.03
CA LEU A 22 15.13 26.93 20.99
C LEU A 22 15.97 25.67 21.33
N ARG A 23 17.30 25.76 21.25
CA ARG A 23 18.18 24.63 21.56
C ARG A 23 17.92 24.10 22.97
N GLY A 24 17.75 22.79 23.11
CA GLY A 24 17.56 22.13 24.40
C GLY A 24 16.28 22.53 25.13
N ILE A 25 15.31 23.14 24.46
CA ILE A 25 14.07 23.57 25.10
C ILE A 25 13.26 22.36 25.59
N ASP A 26 12.65 22.47 26.77
CA ASP A 26 11.70 21.49 27.28
C ASP A 26 10.27 21.89 26.87
N LEU A 27 9.66 21.08 26.01
CA LEU A 27 8.33 21.23 25.45
C LEU A 27 7.48 19.98 25.67
N GLN A 28 7.77 19.20 26.72
CA GLN A 28 7.06 17.96 27.02
C GLN A 28 5.56 18.20 27.25
N GLY A 29 4.72 17.42 26.59
CA GLY A 29 3.26 17.44 26.75
C GLY A 29 2.57 18.73 26.31
N VAL A 30 3.28 19.70 25.73
CA VAL A 30 2.68 20.99 25.36
C VAL A 30 1.89 20.88 24.06
N ASN A 31 0.84 21.70 23.93
CA ASN A 31 0.08 21.79 22.67
C ASN A 31 0.71 22.85 21.76
N LEU A 32 1.26 22.40 20.64
CA LEU A 32 1.93 23.19 19.60
C LEU A 32 1.27 23.00 18.23
N SER A 33 -0.03 22.68 18.21
CA SER A 33 -0.78 22.48 16.97
C SER A 33 -0.68 23.72 16.06
N GLU A 34 -0.45 23.49 14.76
CA GLU A 34 -0.35 24.55 13.73
C GLU A 34 0.79 25.57 13.97
N ILE A 35 1.74 25.28 14.85
CA ILE A 35 2.90 26.15 15.05
C ILE A 35 3.86 26.10 13.84
N ASP A 36 4.48 27.22 13.53
CA ASP A 36 5.42 27.36 12.43
C ASP A 36 6.83 27.68 12.94
N PHE A 37 7.69 26.66 12.89
CA PHE A 37 9.11 26.72 13.27
C PHE A 37 10.05 26.84 12.05
N TYR A 38 9.61 27.46 10.96
CA TYR A 38 10.45 27.63 9.77
C TYR A 38 11.84 28.21 10.09
N ASN A 39 12.91 27.52 9.67
CA ASN A 39 14.33 27.85 9.97
C ASN A 39 14.70 27.93 11.47
N ALA A 40 13.88 27.44 12.41
CA ALA A 40 14.20 27.50 13.84
C ALA A 40 15.29 26.48 14.23
N ASP A 41 16.07 26.77 15.28
CA ASP A 41 17.02 25.83 15.87
C ASP A 41 16.39 25.16 17.10
N LEU A 42 16.01 23.90 16.97
CA LEU A 42 15.48 23.03 18.02
C LEU A 42 16.46 21.91 18.39
N THR A 43 17.76 22.09 18.14
CA THR A 43 18.77 21.07 18.45
C THR A 43 18.65 20.63 19.91
N GLY A 44 18.48 19.34 20.16
CA GLY A 44 18.37 18.78 21.50
C GLY A 44 17.09 19.11 22.28
N ALA A 45 16.07 19.71 21.64
CA ALA A 45 14.79 19.99 22.28
C ALA A 45 14.07 18.70 22.73
N ASP A 46 13.31 18.75 23.83
CA ASP A 46 12.46 17.64 24.26
C ASP A 46 10.99 17.95 23.95
N LEU A 47 10.42 17.24 22.98
CA LEU A 47 9.03 17.37 22.54
C LEU A 47 8.19 16.15 22.97
N THR A 48 8.66 15.33 23.92
CA THR A 48 7.98 14.08 24.32
C THR A 48 6.52 14.35 24.68
N GLY A 49 5.59 13.66 24.01
CA GLY A 49 4.14 13.83 24.22
C GLY A 49 3.55 15.18 23.77
N ALA A 50 4.32 16.06 23.13
CA ALA A 50 3.81 17.32 22.60
C ALA A 50 2.82 17.08 21.46
N ASN A 51 1.71 17.82 21.42
CA ASN A 51 0.80 17.80 20.27
C ASN A 51 1.31 18.75 19.18
N ILE A 52 1.91 18.19 18.14
CA ILE A 52 2.45 18.93 16.98
C ILE A 52 1.58 18.79 15.73
N TYR A 53 0.29 18.48 15.86
CA TYR A 53 -0.60 18.33 14.70
C TYR A 53 -0.63 19.61 13.86
N GLY A 54 -0.30 19.49 12.57
CA GLY A 54 -0.25 20.63 11.64
C GLY A 54 0.95 21.56 11.83
N ALA A 55 1.90 21.25 12.72
CA ALA A 55 3.12 22.03 12.87
C ALA A 55 4.04 21.90 11.65
N THR A 56 4.80 22.95 11.34
CA THR A 56 5.84 22.92 10.28
C THR A 56 7.23 23.12 10.86
N PHE A 57 8.15 22.24 10.47
CA PHE A 57 9.57 22.25 10.84
C PHE A 57 10.47 22.45 9.61
N LYS A 58 9.94 23.04 8.53
CA LYS A 58 10.69 23.19 7.29
C LYS A 58 11.98 23.98 7.55
N ASN A 59 13.12 23.38 7.19
CA ASN A 59 14.48 23.89 7.45
C ASN A 59 14.83 24.11 8.93
N ALA A 60 14.03 23.61 9.87
CA ALA A 60 14.40 23.65 11.28
C ALA A 60 15.53 22.65 11.55
N ASP A 61 16.45 23.00 12.44
CA ASP A 61 17.46 22.07 12.93
C ASP A 61 16.89 21.31 14.13
N LEU A 62 16.61 20.02 13.94
CA LEU A 62 16.08 19.12 14.97
C LEU A 62 17.16 18.16 15.50
N THR A 63 18.43 18.37 15.19
CA THR A 63 19.51 17.44 15.53
C THR A 63 19.46 17.05 17.01
N GLY A 64 19.28 15.76 17.31
CA GLY A 64 19.25 15.26 18.68
C GLY A 64 18.02 15.65 19.51
N ALA A 65 16.99 16.28 18.93
CA ALA A 65 15.73 16.53 19.63
C ALA A 65 14.99 15.21 19.94
N ILE A 66 14.30 15.11 21.07
CA ILE A 66 13.40 14.01 21.38
C ILE A 66 12.02 14.36 20.83
N MET A 67 11.46 13.52 19.96
CA MET A 67 10.20 13.76 19.26
C MET A 67 8.99 13.34 20.11
N PRO A 68 7.75 13.68 19.72
CA PRO A 68 6.55 13.35 20.53
C PRO A 68 6.33 11.88 20.84
N ASP A 69 6.86 10.97 20.03
CA ASP A 69 6.85 9.51 20.25
C ASP A 69 7.96 9.03 21.20
N GLY A 70 8.86 9.92 21.62
CA GLY A 70 10.00 9.63 22.49
C GLY A 70 11.28 9.25 21.74
N GLU A 71 11.25 9.21 20.40
CA GLU A 71 12.42 8.87 19.59
C GLU A 71 13.34 10.09 19.40
N VAL A 72 14.65 9.86 19.38
CA VAL A 72 15.63 10.92 19.12
C VAL A 72 15.74 11.17 17.62
N TYR A 73 15.53 12.41 17.20
CA TYR A 73 15.73 12.85 15.83
C TYR A 73 17.21 12.76 15.45
N GLN A 74 17.53 11.83 14.56
CA GLN A 74 18.86 11.69 13.99
C GLN A 74 18.92 12.47 12.67
N THR A 75 19.91 13.35 12.54
CA THR A 75 20.24 13.89 11.22
C THR A 75 20.74 12.77 10.32
N PRO A 76 20.36 12.74 9.03
CA PRO A 76 21.05 11.92 8.05
C PRO A 76 22.54 12.29 8.12
N THR A 77 23.38 11.33 8.50
CA THR A 77 24.81 11.55 8.71
C THR A 77 25.46 11.87 7.35
N ASP A 78 25.89 13.12 7.21
CA ASP A 78 26.85 13.65 6.23
C ASP A 78 26.79 13.13 4.77
N LEU A 79 26.00 13.81 3.94
CA LEU A 79 26.45 14.12 2.58
C LEU A 79 27.58 15.17 2.70
N GLU A 80 28.83 14.74 2.91
CA GLU A 80 30.00 15.62 2.81
C GLU A 80 30.14 16.13 1.37
N PHE A 81 29.81 17.40 1.14
CA PHE A 81 30.13 18.10 -0.11
C PHE A 81 31.65 18.40 -0.17
N GLY A 82 32.37 17.78 -1.11
CA GLY A 82 33.57 18.41 -1.69
C GLY A 82 34.96 17.80 -1.44
N LYS A 83 35.15 16.49 -1.62
CA LYS A 83 36.49 15.93 -1.93
C LYS A 83 36.50 15.26 -3.31
N PRO A 84 37.56 15.44 -4.13
CA PRO A 84 37.63 14.81 -5.44
C PRO A 84 37.74 13.29 -5.25
N GLU A 85 36.87 12.55 -5.94
CA GLU A 85 36.72 11.11 -5.81
C GLU A 85 38.04 10.39 -6.12
N THR A 86 38.61 9.71 -5.12
CA THR A 86 39.48 8.56 -5.36
C THR A 86 38.58 7.36 -5.71
N PRO A 87 38.95 6.50 -6.68
CA PRO A 87 38.03 5.53 -7.25
C PRO A 87 37.74 4.42 -6.23
N LEU A 88 36.59 4.52 -5.57
CA LEU A 88 35.99 3.42 -4.85
C LEU A 88 35.31 2.52 -5.87
N THR A 89 35.85 1.31 -6.04
CA THR A 89 35.08 0.17 -6.52
C THR A 89 33.90 -0.03 -5.58
N LYS A 90 32.76 0.58 -5.91
CA LYS A 90 31.50 0.36 -5.23
C LYS A 90 31.10 -1.09 -5.50
N GLU A 91 31.18 -1.95 -4.49
CA GLU A 91 30.19 -3.03 -4.44
C GLU A 91 28.81 -2.36 -4.41
N PRO A 92 27.87 -2.78 -5.27
CA PRO A 92 26.60 -2.09 -5.39
C PRO A 92 25.81 -2.25 -4.10
N LYS A 93 25.56 -1.14 -3.39
CA LYS A 93 24.41 -1.07 -2.48
C LYS A 93 23.17 -1.35 -3.32
N GLU A 94 22.51 -2.48 -3.09
CA GLU A 94 21.19 -2.76 -3.66
C GLU A 94 20.25 -1.62 -3.31
N ILE A 95 19.95 -0.78 -4.29
CA ILE A 95 18.79 0.09 -4.25
C ILE A 95 17.62 -0.87 -4.45
N ASN A 96 16.89 -1.17 -3.39
CA ASN A 96 15.65 -1.95 -3.49
C ASN A 96 14.60 -1.08 -4.19
N ILE A 97 14.72 -0.96 -5.51
CA ILE A 97 13.73 -0.28 -6.34
C ILE A 97 12.47 -1.13 -6.24
N MET A 98 11.40 -0.57 -5.68
CA MET A 98 10.07 -1.18 -5.75
C MET A 98 9.75 -1.46 -7.22
N THR A 99 9.86 -2.72 -7.62
CA THR A 99 9.69 -3.12 -9.02
C THR A 99 8.23 -3.35 -9.34
N ARG A 100 7.83 -3.02 -10.58
CA ARG A 100 6.50 -3.32 -11.12
C ARG A 100 6.68 -4.14 -12.39
N LYS A 101 6.14 -5.35 -12.41
CA LYS A 101 6.09 -6.21 -13.61
C LYS A 101 4.64 -6.45 -14.01
N VAL A 102 4.36 -6.27 -15.30
CA VAL A 102 3.07 -6.64 -15.90
C VAL A 102 3.07 -8.14 -16.14
N ILE A 103 2.03 -8.83 -15.66
CA ILE A 103 1.80 -10.25 -15.94
C ILE A 103 0.75 -10.35 -17.05
N ARG A 104 1.05 -11.14 -18.07
CA ARG A 104 0.18 -11.33 -19.23
C ARG A 104 0.32 -12.72 -19.82
N THR A 105 -0.79 -13.40 -20.03
CA THR A 105 -0.88 -14.71 -20.67
C THR A 105 -2.01 -14.73 -21.71
N ASP A 106 -1.86 -15.55 -22.75
CA ASP A 106 -2.88 -15.82 -23.76
C ASP A 106 -3.91 -16.86 -23.30
N LYS A 107 -3.65 -17.54 -22.17
CA LYS A 107 -4.54 -18.52 -21.53
C LYS A 107 -5.59 -17.90 -20.62
N ALA A 108 -5.62 -16.57 -20.51
CA ALA A 108 -6.63 -15.82 -19.79
C ALA A 108 -7.15 -14.68 -20.68
N PRO A 109 -8.37 -14.16 -20.43
CA PRO A 109 -8.96 -13.12 -21.26
C PRO A 109 -8.07 -11.89 -21.38
N ALA A 110 -7.94 -11.36 -22.60
CA ALA A 110 -7.24 -10.11 -22.81
C ALA A 110 -8.00 -8.96 -22.11
N PRO A 111 -7.31 -7.99 -21.50
CA PRO A 111 -7.95 -6.83 -20.91
C PRO A 111 -8.78 -6.05 -21.94
N VAL A 112 -10.02 -5.70 -21.59
CA VAL A 112 -10.91 -4.88 -22.42
C VAL A 112 -10.99 -3.47 -21.81
N GLY A 113 -9.85 -2.78 -21.77
CA GLY A 113 -9.73 -1.44 -21.17
C GLY A 113 -8.32 -1.12 -20.66
N PRO A 114 -8.12 0.01 -19.97
CA PRO A 114 -6.81 0.46 -19.47
C PRO A 114 -6.41 -0.26 -18.16
N TYR A 115 -6.37 -1.59 -18.18
CA TYR A 115 -5.91 -2.43 -17.06
C TYR A 115 -5.11 -3.64 -17.56
N ASN A 116 -4.43 -4.34 -16.66
CA ASN A 116 -3.68 -5.57 -16.97
C ASN A 116 -4.32 -6.76 -16.23
N GLN A 117 -4.07 -7.99 -16.72
CA GLN A 117 -4.52 -9.21 -16.05
C GLN A 117 -4.01 -9.29 -14.61
N ALA A 118 -2.72 -8.99 -14.40
CA ALA A 118 -2.15 -8.82 -13.08
C ALA A 118 -0.90 -7.92 -13.08
N ILE A 119 -0.58 -7.39 -11.90
CA ILE A 119 0.65 -6.65 -11.63
C ILE A 119 1.39 -7.33 -10.48
N LEU A 120 2.65 -7.67 -10.70
CA LEU A 120 3.58 -8.08 -9.65
C LEU A 120 4.31 -6.83 -9.14
N ALA A 121 4.10 -6.49 -7.87
CA ALA A 121 4.72 -5.36 -7.20
C ALA A 121 5.75 -5.84 -6.18
N SER A 122 6.87 -5.13 -6.11
CA SER A 122 7.99 -5.40 -5.17
C SER A 122 8.59 -6.80 -5.31
N GLY A 123 8.34 -7.49 -6.44
CA GLY A 123 8.75 -8.87 -6.66
C GLY A 123 7.99 -9.94 -5.87
N GLN A 124 7.07 -9.57 -4.97
CA GLN A 124 6.42 -10.52 -4.07
C GLN A 124 4.90 -10.45 -4.09
N MET A 125 4.29 -9.27 -4.27
CA MET A 125 2.84 -9.11 -4.22
C MET A 125 2.24 -9.12 -5.62
N LEU A 126 1.42 -10.13 -5.91
CA LEU A 126 0.68 -10.25 -7.16
C LEU A 126 -0.75 -9.76 -6.98
N PHE A 127 -1.13 -8.73 -7.73
CA PHE A 127 -2.49 -8.19 -7.77
C PHE A 127 -3.17 -8.65 -9.06
N VAL A 128 -4.14 -9.56 -8.95
CA VAL A 128 -4.91 -10.09 -10.08
C VAL A 128 -6.19 -9.28 -10.24
N ALA A 129 -6.45 -8.78 -11.45
CA ALA A 129 -7.66 -8.04 -11.76
C ALA A 129 -8.91 -8.94 -11.71
N GLY A 130 -10.08 -8.35 -11.51
CA GLY A 130 -11.37 -9.04 -11.53
C GLY A 130 -11.53 -9.91 -12.79
N GLN A 131 -11.70 -11.21 -12.57
CA GLN A 131 -11.91 -12.19 -13.62
C GLN A 131 -13.40 -12.49 -13.75
N ILE A 132 -13.88 -12.45 -15.00
CA ILE A 132 -15.24 -12.86 -15.40
C ILE A 132 -15.16 -14.06 -16.33
N ALA A 133 -16.31 -14.69 -16.60
CA ALA A 133 -16.42 -15.93 -17.36
C ALA A 133 -16.24 -15.77 -18.88
N ILE A 134 -15.15 -15.13 -19.33
CA ILE A 134 -14.75 -15.10 -20.74
C ILE A 134 -13.90 -16.34 -21.04
N ASP A 135 -14.19 -17.04 -22.14
CA ASP A 135 -13.29 -18.05 -22.70
C ASP A 135 -12.21 -17.34 -23.52
N PRO A 136 -10.91 -17.43 -23.18
CA PRO A 136 -9.84 -16.72 -23.87
C PRO A 136 -9.69 -17.11 -25.35
N ARG A 137 -10.16 -18.30 -25.75
CA ARG A 137 -10.13 -18.77 -27.15
C ARG A 137 -11.21 -18.12 -27.99
N LEU A 138 -12.37 -17.87 -27.38
CA LEU A 138 -13.52 -17.25 -28.04
C LEU A 138 -13.49 -15.72 -27.92
N GLY A 139 -12.89 -15.19 -26.85
CA GLY A 139 -12.87 -13.77 -26.53
C GLY A 139 -14.23 -13.24 -26.03
N ASP A 140 -15.16 -14.13 -25.66
CA ASP A 140 -16.50 -13.74 -25.20
C ASP A 140 -16.98 -14.52 -23.98
N VAL A 141 -18.01 -13.98 -23.33
CA VAL A 141 -18.63 -14.56 -22.14
C VAL A 141 -19.28 -15.90 -22.48
N VAL A 142 -19.05 -16.89 -21.64
CA VAL A 142 -19.64 -18.23 -21.74
C VAL A 142 -20.55 -18.50 -20.54
N TYR A 143 -21.53 -19.39 -20.73
CA TYR A 143 -22.44 -19.85 -19.68
C TYR A 143 -23.28 -18.74 -19.03
N THR A 144 -23.88 -17.86 -19.85
CA THR A 144 -24.58 -16.64 -19.41
C THR A 144 -25.68 -16.84 -18.36
N GLU A 145 -26.23 -18.05 -18.23
CA GLU A 145 -27.31 -18.39 -17.28
C GLU A 145 -26.91 -19.44 -16.23
N ASP A 146 -25.62 -19.81 -16.14
CA ASP A 146 -25.14 -20.88 -15.26
C ASP A 146 -23.97 -20.37 -14.42
N VAL A 147 -24.28 -19.92 -13.20
CA VAL A 147 -23.30 -19.35 -12.27
C VAL A 147 -22.21 -20.34 -11.88
N VAL A 148 -22.52 -21.64 -11.84
CA VAL A 148 -21.56 -22.69 -11.51
C VAL A 148 -20.49 -22.75 -12.60
N LYS A 149 -20.91 -22.84 -13.87
CA LYS A 149 -19.96 -22.87 -14.99
C LYS A 149 -19.24 -21.55 -15.20
N GLN A 150 -19.88 -20.41 -14.91
CA GLN A 150 -19.18 -19.13 -14.90
C GLN A 150 -18.08 -19.11 -13.84
N THR A 151 -18.38 -19.57 -12.63
CA THR A 151 -17.39 -19.65 -11.54
C THR A 151 -16.23 -20.56 -11.95
N GLU A 152 -16.50 -21.72 -12.56
CA GLU A 152 -15.44 -22.59 -13.06
C GLU A 152 -14.55 -21.92 -14.12
N GLN A 153 -15.14 -21.15 -15.04
CA GLN A 153 -14.37 -20.41 -16.04
C GLN A 153 -13.55 -19.27 -15.39
N VAL A 154 -14.14 -18.54 -14.43
CA VAL A 154 -13.45 -17.50 -13.65
C VAL A 154 -12.24 -18.08 -12.93
N MET A 155 -12.40 -19.22 -12.24
CA MET A 155 -11.30 -19.87 -11.54
C MET A 155 -10.20 -20.37 -12.49
N ARG A 156 -10.56 -20.92 -13.67
CA ARG A 156 -9.57 -21.25 -14.72
C ARG A 156 -8.80 -20.03 -15.23
N ASN A 157 -9.46 -18.89 -15.38
CA ASN A 157 -8.82 -17.65 -15.82
C ASN A 157 -7.83 -17.14 -14.75
N ILE A 158 -8.21 -17.19 -13.47
CA ILE A 158 -7.32 -16.86 -12.35
C ILE A 158 -6.12 -17.82 -12.31
N GLU A 159 -6.35 -19.12 -12.44
CA GLU A 159 -5.28 -20.13 -12.45
C GLU A 159 -4.24 -19.87 -13.55
N ALA A 160 -4.68 -19.51 -14.75
CA ALA A 160 -3.80 -19.18 -15.86
C ALA A 160 -2.92 -17.95 -15.56
N ILE A 161 -3.48 -16.92 -14.90
CA ILE A 161 -2.75 -15.71 -14.52
C ILE A 161 -1.76 -16.00 -13.39
N LEU A 162 -2.18 -16.75 -12.37
CA LEU A 162 -1.31 -17.20 -11.28
C LEU A 162 -0.13 -18.00 -11.85
N THR A 163 -0.41 -18.96 -12.73
CA THR A 163 0.62 -19.79 -13.36
C THR A 163 1.64 -18.97 -14.15
N GLU A 164 1.18 -17.97 -14.93
CA GLU A 164 2.07 -17.05 -15.66
C GLU A 164 2.98 -16.23 -14.73
N ALA A 165 2.49 -15.91 -13.53
CA ALA A 165 3.26 -15.23 -12.51
C ALA A 165 4.19 -16.16 -11.70
N GLY A 166 4.16 -17.48 -11.95
CA GLY A 166 4.88 -18.47 -11.14
C GLY A 166 4.21 -18.77 -9.79
N ALA A 167 2.90 -18.51 -9.68
CA ALA A 167 2.08 -18.72 -8.49
C ALA A 167 1.07 -19.85 -8.69
N THR A 168 0.45 -20.26 -7.59
CA THR A 168 -0.66 -21.22 -7.50
C THR A 168 -1.76 -20.68 -6.59
N PHE A 169 -2.88 -21.38 -6.46
CA PHE A 169 -3.93 -21.00 -5.51
C PHE A 169 -3.47 -21.02 -4.04
N ALA A 170 -2.43 -21.80 -3.71
CA ALA A 170 -1.86 -21.81 -2.36
C ALA A 170 -1.17 -20.49 -1.99
N ASP A 171 -0.77 -19.69 -2.98
CA ASP A 171 -0.11 -18.40 -2.78
C ASP A 171 -1.11 -17.25 -2.60
N VAL A 172 -2.40 -17.50 -2.83
CA VAL A 172 -3.46 -16.48 -2.71
C VAL A 172 -3.74 -16.20 -1.24
N VAL A 173 -3.70 -14.92 -0.87
CA VAL A 173 -3.90 -14.45 0.51
C VAL A 173 -5.23 -13.72 0.70
N LYS A 174 -5.82 -13.18 -0.38
CA LYS A 174 -7.09 -12.45 -0.35
C LYS A 174 -7.87 -12.64 -1.65
N THR A 175 -9.19 -12.81 -1.55
CA THR A 175 -10.13 -12.75 -2.69
C THR A 175 -11.28 -11.78 -2.45
N GLY A 176 -11.69 -11.07 -3.50
CA GLY A 176 -12.98 -10.37 -3.59
C GLY A 176 -13.91 -11.18 -4.49
N VAL A 177 -15.09 -11.54 -3.97
CA VAL A 177 -16.13 -12.27 -4.71
C VAL A 177 -17.35 -11.36 -4.85
N PHE A 178 -17.72 -11.07 -6.09
CA PHE A 178 -18.82 -10.18 -6.42
C PHE A 178 -19.89 -10.98 -7.16
N LEU A 179 -21.11 -11.02 -6.61
CA LEU A 179 -22.24 -11.77 -7.15
C LEU A 179 -23.28 -10.82 -7.74
N ALA A 180 -23.91 -11.23 -8.84
CA ALA A 180 -25.10 -10.55 -9.34
C ALA A 180 -26.36 -10.81 -8.49
N ASP A 181 -26.41 -11.97 -7.82
CA ASP A 181 -27.48 -12.40 -6.92
C ASP A 181 -26.90 -13.20 -5.75
N MET A 182 -27.16 -12.78 -4.51
CA MET A 182 -26.68 -13.45 -3.29
C MET A 182 -27.27 -14.87 -3.12
N ASN A 183 -28.37 -15.20 -3.77
CA ASN A 183 -28.93 -16.55 -3.76
C ASN A 183 -27.99 -17.58 -4.39
N ASP A 184 -27.06 -17.15 -5.25
CA ASP A 184 -26.05 -18.02 -5.87
C ASP A 184 -24.86 -18.34 -4.96
N PHE A 185 -24.79 -17.74 -3.76
CA PHE A 185 -23.65 -17.88 -2.85
C PHE A 185 -23.26 -19.34 -2.60
N ALA A 186 -24.22 -20.22 -2.33
CA ALA A 186 -23.95 -21.62 -2.05
C ALA A 186 -23.36 -22.35 -3.27
N ALA A 187 -23.88 -22.06 -4.47
CA ALA A 187 -23.42 -22.66 -5.72
C ALA A 187 -21.99 -22.20 -6.07
N VAL A 188 -21.70 -20.91 -5.94
CA VAL A 188 -20.35 -20.34 -6.12
C VAL A 188 -19.38 -20.92 -5.11
N ASN A 189 -19.77 -21.00 -3.83
CA ASN A 189 -18.91 -21.50 -2.76
C ASN A 189 -18.54 -22.98 -2.97
N ALA A 190 -19.44 -23.80 -3.51
CA ALA A 190 -19.16 -25.20 -3.83
C ALA A 190 -18.09 -25.36 -4.92
N VAL A 191 -18.01 -24.45 -5.89
CA VAL A 191 -16.92 -24.43 -6.88
C VAL A 191 -15.65 -23.87 -6.26
N TYR A 192 -15.75 -22.75 -5.56
CA TYR A 192 -14.63 -22.07 -4.90
C TYR A 192 -13.84 -22.99 -3.97
N ALA A 193 -14.53 -23.80 -3.16
CA ALA A 193 -13.92 -24.74 -2.21
C ALA A 193 -13.11 -25.86 -2.89
N LYS A 194 -13.23 -26.07 -4.20
CA LYS A 194 -12.39 -27.02 -4.95
C LYS A 194 -10.96 -26.50 -5.14
N TYR A 195 -10.75 -25.19 -5.03
CA TYR A 195 -9.46 -24.53 -5.29
C TYR A 195 -8.73 -24.11 -4.01
N PHE A 196 -9.45 -24.00 -2.89
CA PHE A 196 -8.91 -23.56 -1.61
C PHE A 196 -9.23 -24.57 -0.51
N SER A 197 -8.19 -25.18 0.04
CA SER A 197 -8.28 -25.99 1.25
C SER A 197 -8.70 -25.12 2.44
N GLU A 198 -9.55 -25.65 3.32
CA GLU A 198 -10.08 -24.91 4.48
C GLU A 198 -8.96 -24.37 5.40
N ASP A 199 -7.90 -25.17 5.61
CA ASP A 199 -6.77 -24.82 6.48
C ASP A 199 -5.93 -23.63 5.98
N THR A 200 -5.98 -23.34 4.68
CA THR A 200 -5.13 -22.34 4.03
C THR A 200 -5.95 -21.40 3.14
N ALA A 201 -7.27 -21.33 3.35
CA ALA A 201 -8.13 -20.51 2.52
C ALA A 201 -7.78 -19.02 2.71
N PRO A 202 -7.82 -18.21 1.64
CA PRO A 202 -7.50 -16.79 1.74
C PRO A 202 -8.56 -16.04 2.54
N ALA A 203 -8.17 -14.88 3.07
CA ALA A 203 -9.15 -13.90 3.52
C ALA A 203 -10.13 -13.60 2.37
N ARG A 204 -11.41 -13.38 2.68
CA ARG A 204 -12.45 -13.19 1.65
C ARG A 204 -13.44 -12.11 2.03
N ALA A 205 -13.82 -11.30 1.04
CA ALA A 205 -15.05 -10.52 1.06
C ALA A 205 -15.97 -11.04 -0.04
N CYS A 206 -17.25 -11.26 0.27
CA CYS A 206 -18.26 -11.69 -0.69
C CYS A 206 -19.48 -10.78 -0.57
N VAL A 207 -19.90 -10.15 -1.67
CA VAL A 207 -21.02 -9.20 -1.70
C VAL A 207 -21.83 -9.36 -2.97
N GLU A 208 -23.12 -9.03 -2.88
CA GLU A 208 -23.95 -8.77 -4.06
C GLU A 208 -23.70 -7.33 -4.54
N VAL A 209 -23.63 -7.14 -5.86
CA VAL A 209 -23.42 -5.84 -6.48
C VAL A 209 -24.54 -5.50 -7.45
N SER A 210 -24.79 -4.21 -7.68
CA SER A 210 -25.89 -3.75 -8.54
C SER A 210 -25.77 -4.25 -9.99
N ARG A 211 -24.54 -4.44 -10.49
CA ARG A 211 -24.26 -4.94 -11.84
C ARG A 211 -22.79 -5.30 -12.02
N LEU A 212 -22.54 -6.39 -12.74
CA LEU A 212 -21.19 -6.81 -13.16
C LEU A 212 -20.94 -6.47 -14.65
N PRO A 213 -19.68 -6.27 -15.07
CA PRO A 213 -19.30 -6.09 -16.47
C PRO A 213 -19.89 -7.19 -17.37
N LYS A 214 -20.40 -6.81 -18.54
CA LYS A 214 -21.07 -7.72 -19.49
C LYS A 214 -22.28 -8.51 -18.91
N ASN A 215 -22.83 -8.12 -17.76
CA ASN A 215 -23.93 -8.82 -17.07
C ASN A 215 -23.61 -10.27 -16.71
N VAL A 216 -22.36 -10.58 -16.38
CA VAL A 216 -22.01 -11.88 -15.80
C VAL A 216 -22.62 -12.05 -14.41
N LEU A 217 -22.67 -13.28 -13.93
CA LEU A 217 -23.27 -13.65 -12.64
C LEU A 217 -22.26 -13.58 -11.49
N VAL A 218 -20.96 -13.70 -11.80
CA VAL A 218 -19.87 -13.70 -10.82
C VAL A 218 -18.61 -13.06 -11.40
N GLU A 219 -17.94 -12.26 -10.57
CA GLU A 219 -16.59 -11.74 -10.80
C GLU A 219 -15.73 -12.02 -9.56
N ILE A 220 -14.48 -12.45 -9.76
CA ILE A 220 -13.55 -12.73 -8.65
C ILE A 220 -12.20 -12.07 -8.93
N ASP A 221 -11.70 -11.31 -7.95
CA ASP A 221 -10.32 -10.83 -7.91
C ASP A 221 -9.50 -11.57 -6.85
N CYS A 222 -8.18 -11.47 -6.93
CA CYS A 222 -7.33 -11.96 -5.86
C CYS A 222 -5.99 -11.23 -5.71
N ILE A 223 -5.42 -11.36 -4.52
CA ILE A 223 -4.04 -10.99 -4.20
C ILE A 223 -3.31 -12.25 -3.79
N ALA A 224 -2.12 -12.47 -4.35
CA ALA A 224 -1.22 -13.55 -3.98
C ALA A 224 0.15 -13.01 -3.55
N VAL A 225 0.88 -13.81 -2.76
CA VAL A 225 2.25 -13.54 -2.34
C VAL A 225 3.14 -14.66 -2.86
N ILE A 226 4.09 -14.31 -3.73
CA ILE A 226 5.04 -15.27 -4.29
C ILE A 226 6.43 -15.08 -3.66
N ALA A 227 7.15 -16.20 -3.51
CA ALA A 227 8.55 -16.16 -3.11
C ALA A 227 9.39 -15.51 -4.22
N SER A 228 10.27 -14.60 -3.82
CA SER A 228 11.28 -13.95 -4.67
C SER A 228 12.49 -14.84 -4.92
#